data_AF-A0A5M3MQ05-F1
#
_entry.id   AF-A0A5M3MQ05-F1
#
_cell.length_a   1.000
_cell.length_b   1.000
_cell.length_c   1.000
_cell.angle_alpha   90.00
_cell.angle_beta   90.00
_cell.angle_gamma   90.00
#
_symmetry.space_group_name_H-M   'P 1'
#
loop_
_entity.id
_entity.type
_entity.pdbx_description
1 polymer ?
#
loop_
_entity_poly.entity_id
_entity_poly.type
_entity_poly.pdbx_seq_one_letter_code
_entity_poly.pdbx_strand_id
1 'polypeptide(L)'
;MPSASKAADIVTYRHEGEMVYVQPPQSHEQAVCIAREVYPRLASVDARRIAFAVNVINGVNSRTVRISPHAWSKMMSHLLRYEVIDIQIQPEIIVTAPGEFPPDYATAQQTGLNIAVDAAPCRVHEKHCCSSQSTASETAERRRSKSPSRLTAGLFSFLKSDA
;
A
#
# COMPACT_ATOMS: atom_id res chain seq x y z
N MET A 1 32.16 9.55 1.12
CA MET A 1 31.36 9.17 2.31
C MET A 1 29.90 9.11 1.88
N PRO A 2 29.27 7.94 1.75
CA PRO A 2 27.83 7.89 1.55
C PRO A 2 27.18 8.29 2.88
N SER A 3 26.69 9.53 2.97
CA SER A 3 25.78 9.91 4.03
C SER A 3 24.56 9.02 3.89
N ALA A 4 24.36 8.09 4.82
CA ALA A 4 23.16 7.27 4.87
C ALA A 4 21.96 8.21 4.75
N SER A 5 21.22 8.14 3.63
CA SER A 5 20.01 8.93 3.43
C SER A 5 19.00 8.44 4.45
N LYS A 6 18.98 9.08 5.62
CA LYS A 6 17.99 8.78 6.64
C LYS A 6 16.64 9.10 6.02
N ALA A 7 15.74 8.12 6.04
CA ALA A 7 14.34 8.35 5.72
C ALA A 7 13.84 9.56 6.53
N ALA A 8 12.89 10.30 5.97
CA ALA A 8 12.31 11.43 6.68
C ALA A 8 11.76 10.98 8.04
N ASP A 9 12.00 11.78 9.09
CA ASP A 9 11.38 11.56 10.41
C ASP A 9 10.03 12.29 10.55
N ILE A 10 9.77 13.24 9.65
CA ILE A 10 8.58 14.10 9.63
C ILE A 10 8.29 14.53 8.20
N VAL A 11 7.00 14.48 7.81
CA VAL A 11 6.47 14.94 6.52
C VAL A 11 5.31 15.89 6.76
N THR A 12 4.88 16.58 5.72
CA THR A 12 3.79 17.54 5.79
C THR A 12 2.66 17.07 4.90
N TYR A 13 1.48 16.86 5.47
CA TYR A 13 0.27 16.65 4.68
C TYR A 13 -0.31 17.99 4.28
N ARG A 14 -0.84 18.09 3.06
CA ARG A 14 -1.56 19.26 2.58
C ARG A 14 -2.91 18.87 2.00
N HIS A 15 -3.97 19.51 2.46
CA HIS A 15 -5.32 19.33 1.93
C HIS A 15 -6.06 20.67 1.90
N GLU A 16 -6.60 21.06 0.74
CA GLU A 16 -7.34 22.33 0.55
C GLU A 16 -6.61 23.59 1.07
N GLY A 17 -5.28 23.60 1.00
CA GLY A 17 -4.44 24.70 1.46
C GLY A 17 -4.07 24.65 2.94
N GLU A 18 -4.69 23.77 3.73
CA GLU A 18 -4.29 23.48 5.10
C GLU A 18 -3.11 22.50 5.12
N MET A 19 -2.15 22.70 6.03
CA MET A 19 -0.94 21.89 6.15
C MET A 19 -0.74 21.41 7.58
N VAL A 20 -0.44 20.12 7.73
CA VAL A 20 -0.24 19.47 9.04
C VAL A 20 1.02 18.61 9.01
N TYR A 21 1.89 18.78 9.99
CA TYR A 21 3.06 17.92 10.17
C TYR A 21 2.66 16.57 10.78
N VAL A 22 3.13 15.49 10.18
CA VAL A 22 2.85 14.13 10.64
C VAL A 22 4.11 13.28 10.59
N GLN A 23 4.15 12.23 11.42
CA GLN A 23 5.15 11.18 11.27
C GLN A 23 4.87 10.40 9.97
N PRO A 24 5.89 10.05 9.18
CA PRO A 24 5.70 9.30 7.94
C PRO A 24 5.07 7.94 8.25
N PRO A 25 3.90 7.63 7.70
CA PRO A 25 3.24 6.36 7.98
C PRO A 25 3.96 5.22 7.25
N GLN A 26 3.94 4.05 7.88
CA GLN A 26 4.60 2.85 7.37
C GLN A 26 3.83 2.24 6.19
N SER A 27 2.50 2.45 6.14
CA SER A 27 1.64 1.97 5.07
C SER A 27 0.71 3.05 4.51
N HIS A 28 0.21 2.81 3.31
CA HIS A 28 -0.75 3.70 2.66
C HIS A 28 -2.07 3.74 3.43
N GLU A 29 -2.52 2.62 4.00
CA GLU A 29 -3.76 2.55 4.80
C GLU A 29 -3.63 3.37 6.07
N GLN A 30 -2.48 3.29 6.74
CA GLN A 30 -2.17 4.13 7.90
C GLN A 30 -2.18 5.61 7.51
N ALA A 31 -1.65 5.96 6.34
CA ALA A 31 -1.70 7.32 5.81
C ALA A 31 -3.13 7.84 5.68
N VAL A 32 -4.05 7.01 5.17
CA VAL A 32 -5.48 7.34 5.05
C VAL A 32 -6.11 7.55 6.42
N CYS A 33 -5.82 6.69 7.40
CA CYS A 33 -6.34 6.86 8.76
C CYS A 33 -5.90 8.19 9.37
N ILE A 34 -4.59 8.48 9.33
CA ILE A 34 -4.04 9.75 9.83
C ILE A 34 -4.68 10.93 9.10
N ALA A 35 -4.83 10.87 7.77
CA ALA A 35 -5.46 11.93 7.00
C ALA A 35 -6.90 12.22 7.46
N ARG A 36 -7.69 11.17 7.75
CA ARG A 36 -9.07 11.32 8.26
C ARG A 36 -9.14 11.84 9.68
N GLU A 37 -8.15 11.50 10.50
CA GLU A 37 -8.04 11.98 11.89
C GLU A 37 -7.67 13.48 11.93
N VAL A 38 -6.68 13.89 11.13
CA VAL A 38 -6.17 15.27 11.15
C VAL A 38 -7.01 16.23 10.30
N TYR A 39 -7.71 15.75 9.28
CA TYR A 39 -8.61 16.56 8.45
C TYR A 39 -10.07 16.08 8.62
N PRO A 40 -10.89 16.76 9.46
CA PRO A 40 -12.28 16.38 9.69
C PRO A 40 -13.13 16.31 8.41
N ARG A 41 -12.78 17.09 7.37
CA ARG A 41 -13.45 17.07 6.06
C ARG A 41 -13.31 15.72 5.34
N LEU A 42 -12.24 14.99 5.63
CA LEU A 42 -12.00 13.66 5.07
C LEU A 42 -12.68 12.54 5.87
N ALA A 43 -13.22 12.83 7.06
CA ALA A 43 -13.81 11.81 7.93
C ALA A 43 -14.98 11.08 7.28
N SER A 44 -15.78 11.74 6.44
CA SER A 44 -16.91 11.14 5.72
C SER A 44 -16.55 10.57 4.34
N VAL A 45 -15.34 10.82 3.85
CA VAL A 45 -14.90 10.40 2.51
C VAL A 45 -14.50 8.93 2.54
N ASP A 46 -14.93 8.18 1.51
CA ASP A 46 -14.49 6.79 1.33
C ASP A 46 -12.96 6.72 1.19
N ALA A 47 -12.34 5.81 1.94
CA ALA A 47 -10.89 5.59 1.95
C ALA A 47 -10.31 5.34 0.55
N ARG A 48 -11.06 4.68 -0.35
CA ARG A 48 -10.66 4.39 -1.74
C ARG A 48 -10.57 5.64 -2.60
N ARG A 49 -11.26 6.72 -2.21
CA ARG A 49 -11.25 7.99 -2.92
C ARG A 49 -10.11 8.90 -2.44
N ILE A 50 -9.49 8.62 -1.31
CA ILE A 50 -8.37 9.42 -0.80
C ILE A 50 -7.10 8.96 -1.51
N ALA A 51 -6.46 9.89 -2.22
CA ALA A 51 -5.20 9.67 -2.92
C ALA A 51 -4.13 10.63 -2.41
N PHE A 52 -2.89 10.16 -2.39
CA PHE A 52 -1.73 10.96 -2.04
C PHE A 52 -0.90 11.27 -3.29
N ALA A 53 -0.31 12.45 -3.34
CA ALA A 53 0.57 12.87 -4.42
C ALA A 53 1.71 13.73 -3.90
N VAL A 54 2.78 13.85 -4.68
CA VAL A 54 3.90 14.76 -4.44
C VAL A 54 4.11 15.63 -5.65
N ASN A 55 4.62 16.84 -5.46
CA ASN A 55 4.97 17.73 -6.56
C ASN A 55 6.42 17.51 -6.95
N VAL A 56 6.64 17.09 -8.20
CA VAL A 56 7.96 16.86 -8.77
C VAL A 56 8.27 18.02 -9.70
N ILE A 57 9.44 18.63 -9.51
CA ILE A 57 9.95 19.67 -10.40
C ILE A 57 10.77 18.98 -11.50
N ASN A 58 10.38 19.18 -12.75
CA ASN A 58 11.12 18.73 -13.92
C ASN A 58 11.49 19.95 -14.79
N GLY A 59 12.67 20.51 -14.54
CA GLY A 59 13.11 21.77 -15.13
C GLY A 59 12.25 22.94 -14.67
N VAL A 60 11.55 23.58 -15.62
CA VAL A 60 10.68 24.74 -15.35
C VAL A 60 9.25 24.33 -14.95
N ASN A 61 8.88 23.05 -15.17
CA ASN A 61 7.52 22.58 -14.95
C ASN A 61 7.42 21.82 -13.63
N SER A 62 6.44 22.18 -12.79
CA SER A 62 6.01 21.34 -11.67
C SER A 62 4.90 20.39 -12.12
N ARG A 63 5.01 19.11 -11.78
CA ARG A 63 3.97 18.10 -12.02
C ARG A 63 3.61 17.40 -10.72
N THR A 64 2.33 17.21 -10.49
CA THR A 64 1.83 16.42 -9.37
C THR A 64 1.81 14.94 -9.77
N VAL A 65 2.50 14.11 -8.99
CA VAL A 65 2.62 12.67 -9.23
C VAL A 65 1.92 11.92 -8.11
N ARG A 66 0.92 11.11 -8.45
CA ARG A 66 0.18 10.27 -7.50
C ARG A 66 1.05 9.10 -7.04
N ILE A 67 0.89 8.78 -5.76
CA ILE A 67 1.59 7.68 -5.10
C ILE A 67 0.63 6.49 -5.04
N SER A 68 1.04 5.37 -5.61
CA SER A 68 0.27 4.13 -5.48
C SER A 68 0.52 3.48 -4.12
N PRO A 69 -0.45 2.69 -3.58
CA PRO A 69 -0.24 1.94 -2.34
C PRO A 69 1.02 1.05 -2.37
N HIS A 70 1.30 0.43 -3.52
CA HIS A 70 2.46 -0.45 -3.72
C HIS A 70 3.81 0.29 -3.73
N ALA A 71 3.80 1.58 -4.10
CA ALA A 71 5.00 2.41 -4.11
C ALA A 71 5.24 3.12 -2.77
N TRP A 72 4.30 3.03 -1.81
CA TRP A 72 4.30 3.83 -0.58
C TRP A 72 5.59 3.69 0.22
N SER A 73 5.93 2.47 0.62
CA SER A 73 7.10 2.20 1.47
C SER A 73 8.40 2.69 0.83
N LYS A 74 8.57 2.44 -0.48
CA LYS A 74 9.75 2.90 -1.21
C LYS A 74 9.78 4.43 -1.29
N MET A 75 8.65 5.06 -1.59
CA MET A 75 8.58 6.51 -1.72
C MET A 75 8.84 7.22 -0.39
N MET A 76 8.24 6.75 0.72
CA MET A 76 8.51 7.27 2.07
C MET A 76 10.00 7.26 2.43
N SER A 77 10.75 6.25 1.98
CA SER A 77 12.20 6.16 2.24
C SER A 77 13.05 7.18 1.50
N HIS A 78 12.51 7.77 0.43
CA HIS A 78 13.19 8.75 -0.42
C HIS A 78 12.73 10.19 -0.15
N LEU A 79 11.67 10.39 0.64
CA LEU A 79 11.22 11.73 0.97
C LEU A 79 12.23 12.45 1.87
N LEU A 80 12.35 13.75 1.62
CA LEU A 80 13.10 14.65 2.48
C LEU A 80 12.27 15.00 3.72
N ARG A 81 12.96 15.49 4.74
CA ARG A 81 12.28 16.02 5.92
C ARG A 81 11.41 17.21 5.53
N TYR A 82 10.19 17.25 6.05
CA TYR A 82 9.16 18.27 5.77
C TYR A 82 8.61 18.27 4.34
N GLU A 83 8.92 17.23 3.55
CA GLU A 83 8.35 17.08 2.20
C GLU A 83 6.82 17.14 2.23
N VAL A 84 6.23 17.77 1.21
CA VAL A 84 4.79 18.00 1.15
C VAL A 84 4.12 16.90 0.36
N ILE A 85 3.19 16.21 1.01
CA ILE A 85 2.32 15.21 0.42
C ILE A 85 0.92 15.81 0.28
N ASP A 86 0.49 15.96 -0.96
CA ASP A 86 -0.83 16.45 -1.32
C ASP A 86 -1.88 15.36 -1.17
N ILE A 87 -2.96 15.67 -0.46
CA ILE A 87 -4.12 14.79 -0.31
C ILE A 87 -5.21 15.26 -1.27
N GLN A 88 -5.60 14.36 -2.17
CA GLN A 88 -6.59 14.59 -3.21
C GLN A 88 -7.77 13.63 -3.07
N ILE A 89 -8.98 14.14 -3.28
CA ILE A 89 -10.19 13.32 -3.33
C ILE A 89 -10.49 12.97 -4.78
N GLN A 90 -10.48 11.68 -5.10
CA GLN A 90 -10.84 11.17 -6.41
C GLN A 90 -12.36 11.25 -6.62
N PRO A 91 -12.81 11.53 -7.85
CA PRO A 91 -14.23 11.48 -8.18
C PRO A 91 -14.76 10.06 -8.00
N GLU A 92 -16.03 9.96 -7.63
CA GLU A 92 -16.72 8.68 -7.54
C GLU A 92 -17.03 8.18 -8.95
N ILE A 93 -16.49 7.02 -9.33
CA ILE A 93 -16.79 6.40 -10.61
C ILE A 93 -18.09 5.63 -10.44
N ILE A 94 -19.21 6.27 -10.79
CA ILE A 94 -20.50 5.58 -10.91
C ILE A 94 -20.43 4.79 -12.22
N VAL A 95 -20.06 3.52 -12.15
CA VAL A 95 -20.27 2.60 -13.26
C VAL A 95 -21.77 2.34 -13.31
N THR A 96 -22.50 3.21 -13.99
CA THR A 96 -23.84 2.84 -14.48
C THR A 96 -23.57 1.70 -15.45
N ALA A 97 -23.80 0.46 -15.01
CA ALA A 97 -23.78 -0.68 -15.91
C ALA A 97 -24.69 -0.29 -17.09
N PRO A 98 -24.17 -0.15 -18.32
CA PRO A 98 -25.03 0.01 -19.48
C PRO A 98 -25.96 -1.19 -19.44
N GLY A 99 -27.27 -0.90 -19.51
CA GLY A 99 -28.34 -1.84 -19.21
C GLY A 99 -27.96 -3.26 -19.60
N GLU A 100 -28.10 -4.17 -18.63
CA GLU A 100 -27.83 -5.60 -18.67
C GLU A 100 -28.77 -6.32 -19.66
N PHE A 101 -28.87 -5.78 -20.87
CA PHE A 101 -29.45 -6.44 -22.00
C PHE A 101 -28.31 -7.27 -22.61
N PRO A 102 -28.43 -8.61 -22.61
CA PRO A 102 -27.52 -9.41 -23.41
C PRO A 102 -27.52 -8.86 -24.85
N PRO A 103 -26.36 -8.81 -25.53
CA PRO A 103 -26.31 -8.40 -26.93
C PRO A 103 -27.39 -9.15 -27.72
N ASP A 104 -28.22 -8.41 -28.44
CA ASP A 104 -29.33 -8.96 -29.20
C ASP A 104 -28.79 -9.76 -30.40
N TYR A 105 -28.60 -11.07 -30.19
CA TYR A 105 -28.12 -11.98 -31.22
C TYR A 105 -29.18 -12.32 -32.28
N ALA A 106 -30.40 -11.75 -32.21
CA ALA A 106 -31.50 -12.12 -33.11
C ALA A 106 -31.29 -11.72 -34.58
N THR A 107 -30.25 -10.95 -34.91
CA THR A 107 -30.01 -10.43 -36.28
C THR A 107 -28.89 -11.13 -37.06
N ALA A 108 -28.40 -12.29 -36.62
CA ALA A 108 -27.44 -13.08 -37.39
C ALA A 108 -28.15 -13.96 -38.44
N GLN A 109 -28.70 -13.35 -39.50
CA GLN A 109 -29.08 -14.11 -40.70
C GLN A 109 -27.82 -14.55 -41.45
N GLN A 110 -27.66 -15.87 -41.45
CA GLN A 110 -26.76 -16.70 -42.25
C GLN A 110 -26.30 -16.04 -43.56
N THR A 111 -25.08 -15.49 -43.55
CA THR A 111 -24.32 -15.30 -44.78
C THR A 111 -23.14 -16.26 -44.75
N GLY A 112 -23.28 -17.37 -45.47
CA GLY A 112 -22.21 -18.24 -45.99
C GLY A 112 -21.06 -18.60 -45.04
N LEU A 113 -21.12 -19.80 -44.47
CA LEU A 113 -19.94 -20.51 -43.96
C LEU A 113 -18.93 -20.69 -45.09
N ASN A 114 -17.81 -19.97 -45.02
CA ASN A 114 -16.53 -20.37 -45.60
C ASN A 114 -15.43 -19.80 -44.71
N ILE A 115 -15.26 -20.40 -43.52
CA ILE A 115 -14.03 -20.22 -42.75
C ILE A 115 -13.25 -21.52 -42.91
N ALA A 116 -12.27 -21.47 -43.82
CA ALA A 116 -11.18 -22.44 -43.84
C ALA A 116 -10.49 -22.39 -42.48
N VAL A 117 -10.57 -23.50 -41.75
CA VAL A 117 -9.91 -23.67 -40.46
C VAL A 117 -8.44 -23.97 -40.75
N ASP A 118 -7.64 -22.94 -41.02
CA ASP A 118 -6.19 -23.05 -40.94
C ASP A 118 -5.81 -23.11 -39.45
N ALA A 119 -5.79 -24.35 -38.95
CA ALA A 119 -5.26 -24.68 -37.65
C ALA A 119 -3.75 -24.40 -37.63
N ALA A 120 -3.36 -23.22 -37.18
CA ALA A 120 -1.99 -22.97 -36.74
C ALA A 120 -1.83 -23.53 -35.31
N PRO A 121 -0.98 -24.55 -35.08
CA PRO A 121 -0.74 -25.06 -33.73
C PRO A 121 0.13 -24.08 -32.95
N CYS A 122 -0.41 -23.53 -31.86
CA CYS A 122 0.40 -22.94 -30.80
C CYS A 122 1.26 -24.05 -30.19
N ARG A 123 2.51 -24.17 -30.67
CA ARG A 123 3.54 -25.02 -30.06
C ARG A 123 3.82 -24.54 -28.64
N VAL A 124 3.33 -25.31 -27.68
CA VAL A 124 3.79 -25.32 -26.29
C VAL A 124 5.27 -25.70 -26.31
N HIS A 125 6.17 -24.75 -26.02
CA HIS A 125 7.55 -25.08 -25.63
C HIS A 125 7.59 -25.13 -24.11
N GLU A 126 7.30 -26.33 -23.62
CA GLU A 126 7.60 -26.85 -22.31
C GLU A 126 9.13 -27.02 -22.21
N LYS A 127 9.79 -26.34 -21.26
CA LYS A 127 11.05 -26.79 -20.61
C LYS A 127 11.53 -25.79 -19.54
N HIS A 128 11.88 -26.37 -18.39
CA HIS A 128 12.58 -25.81 -17.22
C HIS A 128 11.75 -25.11 -16.13
N CYS A 129 10.86 -25.88 -15.50
CA CYS A 129 10.67 -25.77 -14.05
C CYS A 129 11.83 -26.52 -13.36
N CYS A 130 12.74 -25.78 -12.73
CA CYS A 130 13.85 -26.36 -11.99
C CYS A 130 13.31 -27.12 -10.77
N SER A 131 13.48 -28.44 -10.82
CA SER A 131 13.48 -29.33 -9.67
C SER A 131 14.52 -28.91 -8.65
N SER A 132 14.11 -28.78 -7.40
CA SER A 132 14.95 -29.02 -6.23
C SER A 132 14.04 -29.54 -5.11
N GLN A 133 13.72 -30.83 -5.19
CA GLN A 133 13.38 -31.62 -4.00
C GLN A 133 14.69 -32.05 -3.36
N SER A 134 14.83 -31.87 -2.05
CA SER A 134 15.57 -32.81 -1.19
C SER A 134 15.14 -32.52 0.26
N THR A 135 14.24 -33.32 0.83
CA THR A 135 14.41 -34.61 1.54
C THR A 135 14.12 -34.38 3.02
N ALA A 136 13.01 -34.96 3.44
CA ALA A 136 12.62 -35.17 4.83
C ALA A 136 13.62 -36.08 5.55
N SER A 137 13.77 -35.84 6.86
CA SER A 137 13.97 -36.85 7.93
C SER A 137 13.56 -36.15 9.24
N GLU A 138 12.38 -36.41 9.78
CA GLU A 138 12.05 -37.50 10.72
C GLU A 138 12.87 -37.54 12.03
N THR A 139 12.12 -37.36 13.12
CA THR A 139 12.19 -38.09 14.40
C THR A 139 13.30 -37.76 15.41
N ALA A 140 12.91 -37.14 16.53
CA ALA A 140 13.21 -37.53 17.92
C ALA A 140 12.94 -36.30 18.84
N GLU A 141 11.88 -36.27 19.64
CA GLU A 141 11.71 -36.99 20.90
C GLU A 141 12.37 -36.29 22.12
N ARG A 142 11.51 -36.03 23.12
CA ARG A 142 11.76 -36.00 24.57
C ARG A 142 12.43 -34.76 25.24
N ARG A 143 11.60 -34.26 26.18
CA ARG A 143 11.81 -34.15 27.64
C ARG A 143 12.21 -32.79 28.21
N ARG A 144 11.29 -32.32 29.07
CA ARG A 144 11.48 -31.83 30.46
C ARG A 144 12.59 -30.77 30.63
N SER A 145 12.30 -29.58 31.16
CA SER A 145 12.01 -29.31 32.59
C SER A 145 11.64 -27.81 32.72
N LYS A 146 10.60 -27.37 33.47
CA LYS A 146 10.67 -26.96 34.90
C LYS A 146 12.01 -26.30 35.26
N SER A 147 12.14 -25.08 35.79
CA SER A 147 11.26 -24.31 36.67
C SER A 147 11.91 -22.92 36.95
N PRO A 148 11.24 -22.02 37.69
CA PRO A 148 11.53 -20.58 37.81
C PRO A 148 12.40 -20.23 39.03
N SER A 149 12.90 -18.98 39.10
CA SER A 149 13.31 -18.19 40.30
C SER A 149 14.06 -16.93 39.81
N ARG A 150 14.03 -15.74 40.42
CA ARG A 150 13.42 -15.21 41.64
C ARG A 150 13.53 -13.68 41.57
N LEU A 151 12.51 -13.00 42.12
CA LEU A 151 12.55 -11.83 43.01
C LEU A 151 13.85 -10.99 43.05
N THR A 152 13.70 -9.69 42.80
CA THR A 152 14.27 -8.68 43.71
C THR A 152 13.28 -7.54 43.88
N ALA A 153 12.95 -7.30 45.15
CA ALA A 153 12.15 -6.20 45.63
C ALA A 153 12.96 -4.89 45.52
N GLY A 154 12.30 -3.83 45.06
CA GLY A 154 12.78 -2.46 45.13
C GLY A 154 11.71 -1.60 45.79
N LEU A 155 11.61 -1.75 47.11
CA LEU A 155 10.78 -0.95 48.01
C LEU A 155 11.52 0.39 48.23
N PHE A 156 10.97 1.51 47.78
CA PHE A 156 11.29 2.81 48.36
C PHE A 156 10.07 3.71 48.37
N SER A 157 9.57 3.93 49.57
CA SER A 157 8.51 4.85 49.93
C SER A 157 9.12 6.20 50.32
N PHE A 158 8.30 7.26 50.21
CA PHE A 158 8.32 8.51 51.00
C PHE A 158 9.48 9.51 50.80
N LEU A 159 9.13 10.70 50.29
CA LEU A 159 9.03 11.90 51.13
C LEU A 159 8.22 13.01 50.45
N LYS A 160 7.23 13.47 51.21
CA LYS A 160 6.45 14.69 51.06
C LYS A 160 7.33 15.88 51.48
N SER A 161 7.30 16.99 50.76
CA SER A 161 7.62 18.30 51.33
C SER A 161 6.89 19.38 50.55
N ASP A 162 5.87 19.91 51.20
CA ASP A 162 5.29 21.22 50.94
C ASP A 162 6.35 22.32 51.15
N ALA A 163 6.34 23.31 50.26
CA ALA A 163 6.70 24.69 50.54
C ALA A 163 5.90 25.59 49.59
#